data_AF-A0A1A2ZR57-F1
#
_entry.id   AF-A0A1A2ZR57-F1
#
_cell.length_a   1.000
_cell.length_b   1.000
_cell.length_c   1.000
_cell.angle_alpha   90.00
_cell.angle_beta   90.00
_cell.angle_gamma   90.00
#
_symmetry.space_group_name_H-M   'P 1'
#
loop_
_entity.id
_entity.type
_entity.pdbx_description
1 polymer ?
#
loop_
_entity_poly.entity_id
_entity_poly.type
_entity_poly.pdbx_seq_one_letter_code
_entity_poly.pdbx_strand_id
1 'polypeptide(L)'
;MTSRPTNRSVRLKTLGSNRSRRRLRRRLSAGLLLLMALAVAGGLAAVLTPTPQVAVADESSSALLRTGKQLFDTSCVTCHGANLQGVPDRGPSLIGVGEAAVYFQVSTGRMPAARGEAQAPRKEPIFDGGQIDALGAYVQANGGGPTVVRTLDGSPAMQSLRGYDLGRGGDLFRLNCASCHNFTGKGGALSSGKYAPDLEPANEQQILTAMLTGPQNMPKFSDRQLSFEAKKDIIAYVKTVSEERQPGGYGLGGFGPAPEGMAMWIIGMVAVIGTALWIGARS
;
A
#
# COMPACT_ATOMS: atom_id res chain seq x y z
N MET A 1 -66.68 80.96 -62.68
CA MET A 1 -65.67 82.02 -62.42
C MET A 1 -66.15 82.76 -61.18
N THR A 2 -65.50 82.86 -60.02
CA THR A 2 -64.10 82.66 -59.59
C THR A 2 -64.06 82.62 -58.05
N SER A 3 -63.61 81.49 -57.50
CA SER A 3 -62.66 81.28 -56.38
C SER A 3 -62.56 82.23 -55.17
N ARG A 4 -62.58 81.66 -53.95
CA ARG A 4 -61.58 81.94 -52.88
C ARG A 4 -61.46 80.76 -51.87
N PRO A 5 -60.25 80.44 -51.37
CA PRO A 5 -59.97 79.19 -50.65
C PRO A 5 -59.93 79.37 -49.12
N THR A 6 -60.16 78.30 -48.36
CA THR A 6 -59.84 78.23 -46.92
C THR A 6 -58.72 77.23 -46.65
N ASN A 7 -57.80 77.69 -45.83
CA ASN A 7 -56.47 77.17 -45.54
C ASN A 7 -56.54 76.16 -44.37
N ARG A 8 -55.98 74.96 -44.53
CA ARG A 8 -55.73 74.00 -43.43
C ARG A 8 -54.24 73.71 -43.36
N SER A 9 -53.54 74.34 -42.42
CA SER A 9 -52.17 74.01 -42.07
C SER A 9 -52.16 73.01 -40.90
N VAL A 10 -51.77 71.77 -41.18
CA VAL A 10 -51.42 70.79 -40.15
C VAL A 10 -49.93 70.91 -39.85
N ARG A 11 -49.61 71.31 -38.62
CA ARG A 11 -48.25 71.40 -38.09
C ARG A 11 -47.74 70.01 -37.72
N LEU A 12 -46.86 69.41 -38.54
CA LEU A 12 -46.09 68.24 -38.14
C LEU A 12 -45.03 68.64 -37.09
N LYS A 13 -45.18 68.16 -35.85
CA LYS A 13 -44.11 68.16 -34.85
C LYS A 13 -43.27 66.89 -35.03
N THR A 14 -42.04 67.06 -35.51
CA THR A 14 -40.97 66.05 -35.50
C THR A 14 -40.55 65.70 -34.07
N LEU A 15 -40.86 64.50 -33.59
CA LEU A 15 -40.35 63.91 -32.34
C LEU A 15 -39.75 62.52 -32.59
N GLY A 16 -38.79 62.42 -33.52
CA GLY A 16 -38.19 61.14 -33.91
C GLY A 16 -36.75 60.88 -33.45
N SER A 17 -35.97 61.89 -33.05
CA SER A 17 -34.50 61.74 -32.98
C SER A 17 -33.94 61.27 -31.62
N ASN A 18 -34.60 61.59 -30.50
CA ASN A 18 -33.97 61.43 -29.17
C ASN A 18 -34.22 60.07 -28.49
N ARG A 19 -35.25 59.30 -28.90
CA ARG A 19 -35.56 57.96 -28.35
C ARG A 19 -34.67 56.87 -28.93
N SER A 20 -34.31 56.97 -30.22
CA SER A 20 -33.47 55.97 -30.91
C SER A 20 -32.04 55.93 -30.34
N ARG A 21 -31.41 57.10 -30.16
CA ARG A 21 -30.06 57.21 -29.56
C ARG A 21 -29.98 56.71 -28.11
N ARG A 22 -31.04 56.91 -27.31
CA ARG A 22 -31.12 56.38 -25.93
C ARG A 22 -31.25 54.85 -25.89
N ARG A 23 -32.00 54.24 -26.82
CA ARG A 23 -32.12 52.77 -26.91
C ARG A 23 -30.81 52.11 -27.35
N LEU A 24 -30.11 52.71 -28.32
CA LEU A 24 -28.81 52.19 -28.76
C LEU A 24 -27.74 52.30 -27.67
N ARG A 25 -27.66 53.46 -26.97
CA ARG A 25 -26.77 53.63 -25.82
C ARG A 25 -27.02 52.60 -24.72
N ARG A 26 -28.30 52.33 -24.39
CA ARG A 26 -28.66 51.32 -23.37
C ARG A 26 -28.25 49.90 -23.76
N ARG A 27 -28.33 49.54 -25.04
CA ARG A 27 -27.91 48.22 -25.53
C ARG A 27 -26.38 48.06 -25.51
N LEU A 28 -25.65 49.11 -25.87
CA LEU A 28 -24.18 49.10 -25.81
C LEU A 28 -23.66 49.06 -24.37
N SER A 29 -24.27 49.83 -23.45
CA SER A 29 -23.91 49.77 -22.03
C SER A 29 -24.26 48.42 -21.40
N ALA A 30 -25.38 47.81 -21.78
CA ALA A 30 -25.74 46.48 -21.30
C ALA A 30 -24.76 45.40 -21.81
N GLY A 31 -24.33 45.49 -23.08
CA GLY A 31 -23.32 44.60 -23.64
C GLY A 31 -21.96 44.75 -22.96
N LEU A 32 -21.52 45.98 -22.69
CA LEU A 32 -20.26 46.25 -21.99
C LEU A 32 -20.28 45.74 -20.55
N LEU A 33 -21.40 45.92 -19.84
CA LEU A 33 -21.57 45.39 -18.48
C LEU A 33 -21.57 43.86 -18.46
N LEU A 34 -22.18 43.22 -19.46
CA LEU A 34 -22.17 41.76 -19.58
C LEU A 34 -20.76 41.23 -19.83
N LEU A 35 -19.97 41.89 -20.70
CA LEU A 35 -18.58 41.52 -20.95
C LEU A 35 -17.70 41.70 -19.71
N MET A 36 -17.87 42.80 -18.98
CA MET A 36 -17.17 43.00 -17.70
C MET A 36 -17.56 41.94 -16.67
N ALA A 37 -18.85 41.60 -16.55
CA ALA A 37 -19.30 40.55 -15.65
C ALA A 37 -18.74 39.17 -16.03
N LEU A 38 -18.67 38.83 -17.32
CA LEU A 38 -18.06 37.59 -17.79
C LEU A 38 -16.55 37.55 -17.54
N ALA A 39 -15.85 38.68 -17.76
CA ALA A 39 -14.41 38.76 -17.51
C ALA A 39 -14.08 38.64 -16.02
N VAL A 40 -14.87 39.28 -15.15
CA VAL A 40 -14.72 39.17 -13.69
C VAL A 40 -15.06 37.76 -13.22
N ALA A 41 -16.14 37.15 -13.73
CA ALA A 41 -16.51 35.78 -13.39
C ALA A 41 -15.45 34.76 -13.86
N GLY A 42 -14.91 34.94 -15.08
CA GLY A 42 -13.82 34.10 -15.61
C GLY A 42 -12.51 34.28 -14.83
N GLY A 43 -12.18 35.51 -14.44
CA GLY A 43 -11.01 35.80 -13.60
C GLY A 43 -11.13 35.24 -12.18
N LEU A 44 -12.30 35.40 -11.54
CA LEU A 44 -12.57 34.78 -10.24
C LEU A 44 -12.54 33.26 -10.33
N ALA A 45 -13.12 32.67 -11.38
CA ALA A 45 -13.07 31.23 -11.59
C ALA A 45 -11.61 30.76 -11.71
N ALA A 46 -10.77 31.41 -12.52
CA ALA A 46 -9.37 31.01 -12.69
C ALA A 46 -8.54 31.07 -11.39
N VAL A 47 -8.83 32.02 -10.50
CA VAL A 47 -8.10 32.17 -9.22
C VAL A 47 -8.66 31.27 -8.12
N LEU A 48 -9.98 31.02 -8.12
CA LEU A 48 -10.66 30.22 -7.09
C LEU A 48 -10.76 28.74 -7.47
N THR A 49 -10.59 28.37 -8.75
CA THR A 49 -10.48 26.98 -9.15
C THR A 49 -9.11 26.45 -8.76
N PRO A 50 -9.03 25.35 -7.99
CA PRO A 50 -7.78 24.64 -7.77
C PRO A 50 -7.14 24.34 -9.12
N THR A 51 -5.83 24.58 -9.24
CA THR A 51 -5.08 24.14 -10.42
C THR A 51 -5.39 22.67 -10.65
N PRO A 52 -5.85 22.27 -11.86
CA PRO A 52 -5.96 20.85 -12.16
C PRO A 52 -4.56 20.27 -11.96
N GLN A 53 -4.49 19.21 -11.15
CA GLN A 53 -3.30 18.38 -11.02
C GLN A 53 -3.05 17.71 -12.37
N VAL A 54 -2.41 18.46 -13.27
CA VAL A 54 -1.90 17.93 -14.52
C VAL A 54 -0.78 16.99 -14.10
N ALA A 55 -1.01 15.69 -14.25
CA ALA A 55 0.04 14.69 -14.16
C ALA A 55 1.06 15.01 -15.26
N VAL A 56 2.05 15.83 -14.92
CA VAL A 56 3.32 15.83 -15.65
C VAL A 56 3.82 14.41 -15.54
N ALA A 57 3.72 13.66 -16.64
CA ALA A 57 4.39 12.39 -16.79
C ALA A 57 5.87 12.69 -16.64
N ASP A 58 6.38 12.57 -15.42
CA ASP A 58 7.80 12.53 -15.18
C ASP A 58 8.35 11.37 -16.01
N GLU A 59 9.24 11.69 -16.95
CA GLU A 59 9.82 10.70 -17.87
C GLU A 59 10.41 9.52 -17.09
N SER A 60 10.95 9.80 -15.89
CA SER A 60 11.49 8.78 -14.99
C SER A 60 10.40 7.83 -14.47
N SER A 61 9.27 8.36 -14.04
CA SER A 61 8.08 7.59 -13.64
C SER A 61 7.51 6.77 -14.80
N SER A 62 7.53 7.33 -16.02
CA SER A 62 7.10 6.60 -17.23
C SER A 62 8.03 5.43 -17.56
N ALA A 63 9.35 5.61 -17.37
CA ALA A 63 10.35 4.57 -17.59
C ALA A 63 10.22 3.44 -16.57
N LEU A 64 10.00 3.78 -15.29
CA LEU A 64 9.78 2.80 -14.23
C LEU A 64 8.57 1.90 -14.52
N LEU A 65 7.44 2.48 -14.95
CA LEU A 65 6.24 1.73 -15.31
C LEU A 65 6.45 0.83 -16.53
N ARG A 66 7.23 1.27 -17.53
CA ARG A 66 7.59 0.43 -18.69
C ARG A 66 8.45 -0.76 -18.28
N THR A 67 9.46 -0.55 -17.44
CA THR A 67 10.29 -1.62 -16.88
C THR A 67 9.44 -2.61 -16.09
N GLY A 68 8.56 -2.11 -15.21
CA GLY A 68 7.65 -2.93 -14.43
C GLY A 68 6.74 -3.79 -15.32
N LYS A 69 6.17 -3.19 -16.38
CA LYS A 69 5.37 -3.92 -17.35
C LYS A 69 6.16 -5.02 -18.05
N GLN A 70 7.38 -4.75 -18.51
CA GLN A 70 8.21 -5.74 -19.19
C GLN A 70 8.53 -6.94 -18.30
N LEU A 71 8.90 -6.69 -17.04
CA LEU A 71 9.15 -7.73 -16.05
C LEU A 71 7.88 -8.56 -15.79
N PHE A 72 6.73 -7.88 -15.67
CA PHE A 72 5.43 -8.52 -15.45
C PHE A 72 5.01 -9.41 -16.62
N ASP A 73 5.14 -8.91 -17.85
CA ASP A 73 4.83 -9.65 -19.08
C ASP A 73 5.68 -10.92 -19.21
N THR A 74 6.93 -10.87 -18.73
CA THR A 74 7.86 -12.00 -18.83
C THR A 74 7.65 -13.03 -17.72
N SER A 75 7.27 -12.59 -16.51
CA SER A 75 7.38 -13.44 -15.30
C SER A 75 6.06 -13.73 -14.58
N CYS A 76 5.01 -12.94 -14.84
CA CYS A 76 3.79 -12.94 -14.02
C CYS A 76 2.52 -13.20 -14.83
N VAL A 77 2.51 -12.81 -16.12
CA VAL A 77 1.32 -12.76 -16.97
C VAL A 77 0.61 -14.11 -17.12
N THR A 78 1.37 -15.21 -17.09
CA THR A 78 0.84 -16.57 -17.31
C THR A 78 -0.14 -17.01 -16.20
N CYS A 79 -0.03 -16.41 -15.01
CA CYS A 79 -0.87 -16.70 -13.86
C CYS A 79 -1.76 -15.51 -13.48
N HIS A 80 -1.28 -14.28 -13.66
CA HIS A 80 -2.00 -13.07 -13.23
C HIS A 80 -2.70 -12.32 -14.37
N GLY A 81 -2.53 -12.75 -15.62
CA GLY A 81 -3.18 -12.16 -16.79
C GLY A 81 -2.56 -10.82 -17.22
N ALA A 82 -2.69 -10.49 -18.51
CA ALA A 82 -2.08 -9.29 -19.11
C ALA A 82 -2.60 -7.96 -18.53
N ASN A 83 -3.78 -7.97 -17.92
CA ASN A 83 -4.44 -6.82 -17.34
C ASN A 83 -4.61 -6.97 -15.81
N LEU A 84 -3.74 -7.77 -15.16
CA LEU A 84 -3.80 -8.07 -13.71
C LEU A 84 -5.07 -8.80 -13.25
N GLN A 85 -5.89 -9.30 -14.17
CA GLN A 85 -7.22 -9.83 -13.89
C GLN A 85 -7.22 -11.21 -13.23
N GLY A 86 -6.05 -11.86 -13.14
CA GLY A 86 -5.93 -13.25 -12.72
C GLY A 86 -6.24 -14.23 -13.84
N VAL A 87 -5.84 -15.48 -13.65
CA VAL A 87 -6.17 -16.60 -14.53
C VAL A 87 -6.80 -17.69 -13.66
N PRO A 88 -8.05 -18.12 -13.96
CA PRO A 88 -8.70 -19.20 -13.24
C PRO A 88 -7.78 -20.42 -13.09
N ASP A 89 -7.78 -21.01 -11.89
CA ASP A 89 -6.98 -22.18 -11.51
C ASP A 89 -5.44 -22.04 -11.64
N ARG A 90 -4.92 -20.84 -11.93
CA ARG A 90 -3.47 -20.56 -11.95
C ARG A 90 -3.03 -19.48 -10.99
N GLY A 91 -3.74 -18.34 -10.96
CA GLY A 91 -3.32 -17.20 -10.16
C GLY A 91 -4.46 -16.21 -9.92
N PRO A 92 -4.51 -15.59 -8.72
CA PRO A 92 -5.55 -14.62 -8.39
C PRO A 92 -5.37 -13.32 -9.17
N SER A 93 -6.42 -12.51 -9.18
CA SER A 93 -6.34 -11.11 -9.61
C SER A 93 -5.37 -10.32 -8.73
N LEU A 94 -4.63 -9.41 -9.36
CA LEU A 94 -3.76 -8.43 -8.69
C LEU A 94 -4.38 -7.03 -8.69
N ILE A 95 -5.65 -6.87 -9.07
CA ILE A 95 -6.35 -5.60 -8.93
C ILE A 95 -6.66 -5.35 -7.44
N GLY A 96 -6.32 -4.17 -6.94
CA GLY A 96 -6.54 -3.73 -5.56
C GLY A 96 -5.57 -4.28 -4.52
N VAL A 97 -4.57 -5.09 -4.91
CA VAL A 97 -3.59 -5.66 -3.96
C VAL A 97 -2.50 -4.65 -3.56
N GLY A 98 -2.18 -3.73 -4.46
CA GLY A 98 -1.22 -2.65 -4.27
C GLY A 98 0.26 -3.05 -4.33
N GLU A 99 1.12 -2.03 -4.37
CA GLU A 99 2.57 -2.13 -4.32
C GLU A 99 3.06 -2.90 -3.08
N ALA A 100 2.41 -2.71 -1.93
CA ALA A 100 2.78 -3.39 -0.68
C ALA A 100 2.73 -4.92 -0.82
N ALA A 101 1.72 -5.45 -1.52
CA ALA A 101 1.59 -6.90 -1.72
C ALA A 101 2.67 -7.43 -2.65
N VAL A 102 2.98 -6.67 -3.72
CA VAL A 102 4.08 -7.02 -4.64
C VAL A 102 5.41 -7.00 -3.89
N TYR A 103 5.70 -5.93 -3.15
CA TYR A 103 6.92 -5.83 -2.35
C TYR A 103 7.04 -7.01 -1.40
N PHE A 104 5.99 -7.34 -0.63
CA PHE A 104 6.04 -8.49 0.28
C PHE A 104 6.32 -9.80 -0.45
N GLN A 105 5.54 -10.12 -1.48
CA GLN A 105 5.63 -11.42 -2.15
C GLN A 105 6.94 -11.58 -2.92
N VAL A 106 7.40 -10.52 -3.57
CA VAL A 106 8.59 -10.57 -4.44
C VAL A 106 9.89 -10.37 -3.65
N SER A 107 9.94 -9.42 -2.70
CA SER A 107 11.15 -9.21 -1.88
C SER A 107 11.41 -10.36 -0.90
N THR A 108 10.40 -11.18 -0.60
CA THR A 108 10.59 -12.42 0.17
C THR A 108 10.82 -13.65 -0.71
N GLY A 109 10.90 -13.46 -2.03
CA GLY A 109 11.09 -14.51 -3.02
C GLY A 109 9.93 -15.48 -3.18
N ARG A 110 8.80 -15.28 -2.49
CA ARG A 110 7.62 -16.16 -2.59
C ARG A 110 7.04 -16.16 -4.01
N MET A 111 7.02 -14.97 -4.62
CA MET A 111 6.66 -14.78 -6.02
C MET A 111 7.89 -14.36 -6.83
N PRO A 112 8.06 -14.87 -8.06
CA PRO A 112 7.18 -15.83 -8.75
C PRO A 112 7.22 -17.24 -8.15
N ALA A 113 6.05 -17.85 -7.99
CA ALA A 113 5.92 -19.21 -7.49
C ALA A 113 6.18 -20.22 -8.62
N ALA A 114 6.90 -21.30 -8.32
CA ALA A 114 7.21 -22.34 -9.32
C ALA A 114 6.03 -23.29 -9.56
N ARG A 115 5.20 -23.52 -8.53
CA ARG A 115 4.05 -24.42 -8.56
C ARG A 115 2.99 -23.99 -7.53
N GLY A 116 1.75 -24.38 -7.77
CA GLY A 116 0.62 -24.16 -6.86
C GLY A 116 0.60 -25.17 -5.72
N GLU A 117 1.43 -24.97 -4.71
CA GLU A 117 1.41 -25.76 -3.47
C GLU A 117 0.39 -25.21 -2.46
N ALA A 118 0.22 -25.91 -1.34
CA ALA A 118 -0.58 -25.45 -0.21
C ALA A 118 -0.22 -24.02 0.22
N GLN A 119 1.08 -23.67 0.18
CA GLN A 119 1.59 -22.34 0.52
C GLN A 119 2.90 -22.08 -0.22
N ALA A 120 3.10 -20.86 -0.71
CA ALA A 120 4.37 -20.46 -1.32
C ALA A 120 5.42 -20.19 -0.22
N PRO A 121 6.51 -20.98 -0.15
CA PRO A 121 7.56 -20.79 0.85
C PRO A 121 8.42 -19.57 0.52
N ARG A 122 9.11 -19.04 1.55
CA ARG A 122 10.16 -18.04 1.35
C ARG A 122 11.29 -18.65 0.52
N LYS A 123 11.84 -17.88 -0.43
CA LYS A 123 12.98 -18.25 -1.26
C LYS A 123 13.92 -17.05 -1.40
N GLU A 124 15.07 -17.27 -2.03
CA GLU A 124 15.90 -16.15 -2.45
C GLU A 124 15.15 -15.32 -3.51
N PRO A 125 15.07 -13.98 -3.37
CA PRO A 125 14.47 -13.12 -4.38
C PRO A 125 15.23 -13.22 -5.71
N ILE A 126 14.51 -13.37 -6.81
CA ILE A 126 15.10 -13.39 -8.16
C ILE A 126 15.19 -11.99 -8.79
N PHE A 127 14.49 -11.02 -8.19
CA PHE A 127 14.47 -9.63 -8.62
C PHE A 127 15.22 -8.77 -7.61
N ASP A 128 15.96 -7.79 -8.10
CA ASP A 128 16.60 -6.77 -7.26
C ASP A 128 15.59 -5.71 -6.77
N GLY A 129 16.04 -4.81 -5.89
CA GLY A 129 15.19 -3.77 -5.31
C GLY A 129 14.57 -2.82 -6.35
N GLY A 130 15.30 -2.43 -7.39
CA GLY A 130 14.79 -1.55 -8.43
C GLY A 130 13.74 -2.24 -9.31
N GLN A 131 13.93 -3.53 -9.59
CA GLN A 131 12.96 -4.36 -10.30
C GLN A 131 11.70 -4.60 -9.48
N ILE A 132 11.83 -4.81 -8.16
CA ILE A 132 10.69 -4.93 -7.24
C ILE A 132 9.88 -3.63 -7.21
N ASP A 133 10.56 -2.48 -7.14
CA ASP A 133 9.92 -1.17 -7.17
C ASP A 133 9.20 -0.92 -8.51
N ALA A 134 9.81 -1.31 -9.62
CA ALA A 134 9.19 -1.21 -10.95
C ALA A 134 7.92 -2.08 -11.06
N LEU A 135 8.00 -3.34 -10.62
CA LEU A 135 6.85 -4.26 -10.58
C LEU A 135 5.73 -3.72 -9.67
N GLY A 136 6.10 -3.24 -8.48
CA GLY A 136 5.17 -2.66 -7.52
C GLY A 136 4.47 -1.43 -8.06
N ALA A 137 5.21 -0.50 -8.68
CA ALA A 137 4.68 0.69 -9.32
C ALA A 137 3.72 0.34 -10.48
N TYR A 138 4.07 -0.64 -11.31
CA TYR A 138 3.20 -1.09 -12.40
C TYR A 138 1.87 -1.65 -11.87
N VAL A 139 1.91 -2.53 -10.86
CA VAL A 139 0.69 -3.08 -10.26
C VAL A 139 -0.11 -1.97 -9.56
N GLN A 140 0.54 -1.04 -8.86
CA GLN A 140 -0.12 0.07 -8.20
C GLN A 140 -0.83 0.99 -9.19
N ALA A 141 -0.19 1.31 -10.32
CA ALA A 141 -0.76 2.21 -11.34
C ALA A 141 -1.99 1.62 -12.04
N ASN A 142 -2.05 0.29 -12.19
CA ASN A 142 -3.13 -0.38 -12.91
C ASN A 142 -4.21 -0.97 -11.98
N GLY A 143 -3.85 -1.35 -10.76
CA GLY A 143 -4.74 -2.03 -9.81
C GLY A 143 -5.06 -1.23 -8.55
N GLY A 144 -4.20 -0.30 -8.13
CA GLY A 144 -4.30 0.40 -6.85
C GLY A 144 -4.14 -0.53 -5.64
N GLY A 145 -4.21 0.06 -4.44
CA GLY A 145 -4.10 -0.64 -3.16
C GLY A 145 -3.09 0.00 -2.20
N PRO A 146 -2.75 -0.69 -1.10
CA PRO A 146 -1.75 -0.21 -0.13
C PRO A 146 -0.35 -0.11 -0.74
N THR A 147 0.40 0.92 -0.33
CA THR A 147 1.75 1.20 -0.83
C THR A 147 2.83 0.85 0.17
N VAL A 148 4.06 0.73 -0.32
CA VAL A 148 5.25 0.64 0.53
C VAL A 148 5.46 1.98 1.23
N VAL A 149 5.98 1.95 2.46
CA VAL A 149 6.39 3.18 3.15
C VAL A 149 7.82 3.47 2.71
N ARG A 150 8.07 4.68 2.23
CA ARG A 150 9.38 5.08 1.68
C ARG A 150 9.99 6.21 2.50
N THR A 151 11.31 6.27 2.55
CA THR A 151 12.09 7.38 3.09
C THR A 151 12.18 8.53 2.07
N LEU A 152 12.76 9.66 2.48
CA LEU A 152 12.86 10.87 1.63
C LEU A 152 13.69 10.66 0.35
N ASP A 153 14.63 9.72 0.38
CA ASP A 153 15.45 9.30 -0.76
C ASP A 153 14.74 8.28 -1.67
N GLY A 154 13.50 7.89 -1.34
CA GLY A 154 12.70 6.95 -2.11
C GLY A 154 12.94 5.48 -1.80
N SER A 155 13.89 5.12 -0.93
CA SER A 155 14.11 3.73 -0.54
C SER A 155 13.03 3.21 0.43
N PRO A 156 12.79 1.88 0.52
CA PRO A 156 11.83 1.34 1.49
C PRO A 156 12.23 1.67 2.93
N ALA A 157 11.28 2.11 3.74
CA ALA A 157 11.51 2.45 5.13
C ALA A 157 11.84 1.19 5.95
N MET A 158 12.92 1.25 6.72
CA MET A 158 13.40 0.12 7.54
C MET A 158 13.34 0.48 9.01
N GLN A 159 14.43 1.03 9.55
CA GLN A 159 14.56 1.32 10.98
C GLN A 159 13.51 2.32 11.49
N SER A 160 13.04 3.24 10.64
CA SER A 160 11.96 4.20 10.97
C SER A 160 10.59 3.54 11.18
N LEU A 161 10.42 2.27 10.79
CA LEU A 161 9.23 1.48 11.07
C LEU A 161 9.26 0.80 12.44
N ARG A 162 10.37 0.89 13.19
CA ARG A 162 10.39 0.43 14.58
C ARG A 162 9.75 1.50 15.47
N GLY A 163 8.65 1.13 16.11
CA GLY A 163 7.98 1.93 17.13
C GLY A 163 8.80 2.02 18.42
N TYR A 164 8.36 2.88 19.33
CA TYR A 164 9.07 3.17 20.58
C TYR A 164 8.48 2.41 21.78
N ASP A 165 7.25 1.89 21.67
CA ASP A 165 6.57 1.21 22.78
C ASP A 165 6.61 -0.30 22.60
N LEU A 166 7.71 -0.91 23.05
CA LEU A 166 7.91 -2.37 23.00
C LEU A 166 6.90 -3.14 23.84
N GLY A 167 6.43 -2.57 24.96
CA GLY A 167 5.44 -3.19 25.84
C GLY A 167 4.11 -3.34 25.11
N ARG A 168 3.61 -2.23 24.54
CA ARG A 168 2.40 -2.24 23.72
C ARG A 168 2.56 -3.13 22.49
N GLY A 169 3.70 -3.10 21.82
CA GLY A 169 4.00 -3.97 20.68
C GLY A 169 3.90 -5.45 21.03
N GLY A 170 4.45 -5.84 22.18
CA GLY A 170 4.39 -7.21 22.68
C GLY A 170 2.98 -7.66 23.06
N ASP A 171 2.19 -6.80 23.69
CA ASP A 171 0.80 -7.12 24.04
C ASP A 171 -0.05 -7.29 22.77
N LEU A 172 0.07 -6.36 21.82
CA LEU A 172 -0.65 -6.43 20.55
C LEU A 172 -0.26 -7.67 19.74
N PHE A 173 1.02 -8.01 19.69
CA PHE A 173 1.48 -9.21 18.99
C PHE A 173 0.94 -10.49 19.64
N ARG A 174 0.94 -10.59 20.97
CA ARG A 174 0.39 -11.75 21.69
C ARG A 174 -1.11 -11.90 21.48
N LEU A 175 -1.84 -10.79 21.44
CA LEU A 175 -3.29 -10.79 21.22
C LEU A 175 -3.69 -11.11 19.78
N ASN A 176 -2.89 -10.70 18.78
CA ASN A 176 -3.31 -10.74 17.38
C ASN A 176 -2.52 -11.72 16.49
N CYS A 177 -1.31 -12.12 16.88
CA CYS A 177 -0.37 -12.80 15.97
C CYS A 177 0.20 -14.10 16.56
N ALA A 178 0.42 -14.15 17.89
CA ALA A 178 1.11 -15.26 18.54
C ALA A 178 0.36 -16.60 18.45
N SER A 179 -0.95 -16.59 18.22
CA SER A 179 -1.74 -17.81 17.98
C SER A 179 -1.25 -18.59 16.75
N CYS A 180 -0.68 -17.89 15.76
CA CYS A 180 -0.11 -18.51 14.57
C CYS A 180 1.42 -18.50 14.62
N HIS A 181 2.03 -17.36 14.97
CA HIS A 181 3.49 -17.16 14.86
C HIS A 181 4.27 -17.51 16.12
N ASN A 182 3.62 -18.02 17.17
CA ASN A 182 4.21 -18.22 18.50
C ASN A 182 4.61 -16.89 19.18
N PHE A 183 4.80 -16.87 20.50
CA PHE A 183 5.12 -15.67 21.29
C PHE A 183 6.46 -15.03 20.92
N THR A 184 7.40 -15.83 20.39
CA THR A 184 8.72 -15.42 19.88
C THR A 184 8.77 -15.19 18.37
N GLY A 185 7.66 -15.36 17.65
CA GLY A 185 7.65 -15.20 16.19
C GLY A 185 8.24 -16.39 15.42
N LYS A 186 8.50 -17.53 16.07
CA LYS A 186 9.13 -18.72 15.47
C LYS A 186 8.23 -19.51 14.51
N GLY A 187 6.94 -19.17 14.44
CA GLY A 187 5.98 -19.83 13.56
C GLY A 187 5.22 -20.99 14.21
N GLY A 188 4.38 -21.65 13.43
CA GLY A 188 3.48 -22.70 13.90
C GLY A 188 2.78 -23.41 12.74
N ALA A 189 2.34 -24.65 12.97
CA ALA A 189 1.62 -25.42 11.97
C ALA A 189 0.16 -24.93 11.83
N LEU A 190 -0.32 -24.86 10.58
CA LEU A 190 -1.72 -24.58 10.24
C LEU A 190 -2.35 -25.80 9.55
N SER A 191 -3.65 -25.72 9.28
CA SER A 191 -4.38 -26.77 8.55
C SER A 191 -3.92 -26.92 7.10
N SER A 192 -4.16 -28.11 6.53
CA SER A 192 -3.96 -28.41 5.11
C SER A 192 -2.52 -28.19 4.61
N GLY A 193 -1.52 -28.50 5.44
CA GLY A 193 -0.10 -28.40 5.08
C GLY A 193 0.44 -26.97 5.03
N LYS A 194 -0.34 -25.98 5.47
CA LYS A 194 0.11 -24.59 5.62
C LYS A 194 0.76 -24.39 6.99
N TYR A 195 1.50 -23.30 7.14
CA TYR A 195 2.21 -22.95 8.36
C TYR A 195 2.46 -21.43 8.44
N ALA A 196 2.60 -20.94 9.66
CA ALA A 196 3.10 -19.61 9.94
C ALA A 196 4.64 -19.69 9.92
N PRO A 197 5.33 -18.90 9.08
CA PRO A 197 6.78 -18.92 9.00
C PRO A 197 7.43 -18.25 10.21
N ASP A 198 8.71 -18.58 10.44
CA ASP A 198 9.60 -17.80 11.32
C ASP A 198 9.71 -16.35 10.80
N LEU A 199 9.55 -15.40 11.72
CA LEU A 199 9.59 -13.98 11.45
C LEU A 199 11.00 -13.40 11.49
N GLU A 200 11.99 -14.10 12.07
CA GLU A 200 13.36 -13.62 12.22
C GLU A 200 13.98 -13.09 10.92
N PRO A 201 13.89 -13.79 9.76
CA PRO A 201 14.54 -13.33 8.54
C PRO A 201 13.78 -12.18 7.86
N ALA A 202 12.59 -11.79 8.35
CA ALA A 202 11.82 -10.71 7.78
C ALA A 202 12.41 -9.35 8.19
N ASN A 203 12.51 -8.45 7.22
CA ASN A 203 12.80 -7.05 7.50
C ASN A 203 11.54 -6.28 7.91
N GLU A 204 11.72 -5.07 8.43
CA GLU A 204 10.66 -4.23 8.98
C GLU A 204 9.57 -3.93 7.94
N GLN A 205 9.98 -3.59 6.71
CA GLN A 205 9.05 -3.32 5.62
C GLN A 205 8.26 -4.58 5.23
N GLN A 206 8.89 -5.76 5.24
CA GLN A 206 8.22 -7.04 4.99
C GLN A 206 7.21 -7.36 6.09
N ILE A 207 7.51 -7.09 7.36
CA ILE A 207 6.56 -7.30 8.46
C ILE A 207 5.37 -6.34 8.32
N LEU A 208 5.62 -5.06 8.02
CA LEU A 208 4.56 -4.08 7.78
C LEU A 208 3.65 -4.49 6.62
N THR A 209 4.25 -4.81 5.48
CA THR A 209 3.51 -5.18 4.27
C THR A 209 2.78 -6.51 4.42
N ALA A 210 3.31 -7.46 5.21
CA ALA A 210 2.57 -8.66 5.59
C ALA A 210 1.28 -8.31 6.36
N MET A 211 1.37 -7.46 7.38
CA MET A 211 0.20 -7.02 8.14
C MET A 211 -0.83 -6.29 7.26
N LEU A 212 -0.37 -5.44 6.33
CA LEU A 212 -1.25 -4.70 5.43
C LEU A 212 -1.97 -5.59 4.41
N THR A 213 -1.28 -6.60 3.90
CA THR A 213 -1.73 -7.34 2.71
C THR A 213 -2.31 -8.70 3.04
N GLY A 214 -2.07 -9.22 4.24
CA GLY A 214 -2.58 -10.52 4.70
C GLY A 214 -2.17 -11.65 3.75
N PRO A 215 -0.86 -11.97 3.64
CA PRO A 215 -0.39 -12.97 2.69
C PRO A 215 -0.94 -14.36 3.03
N GLN A 216 -1.45 -15.04 2.00
CA GLN A 216 -1.93 -16.41 2.06
C GLN A 216 -3.08 -16.58 3.07
N ASN A 217 -2.84 -17.23 4.21
CA ASN A 217 -3.84 -17.44 5.26
C ASN A 217 -3.82 -16.37 6.36
N MET A 218 -2.86 -15.44 6.32
CA MET A 218 -2.78 -14.38 7.32
C MET A 218 -3.89 -13.34 7.06
N PRO A 219 -4.67 -12.93 8.08
CA PRO A 219 -5.69 -11.90 7.90
C PRO A 219 -5.04 -10.54 7.58
N LYS A 220 -5.79 -9.67 6.88
CA LYS A 220 -5.38 -8.28 6.62
C LYS A 220 -5.69 -7.41 7.83
N PHE A 221 -4.68 -6.71 8.34
CA PHE A 221 -4.83 -5.77 9.44
C PHE A 221 -4.89 -4.34 8.91
N SER A 222 -6.10 -3.86 8.62
CA SER A 222 -6.32 -2.47 8.18
C SER A 222 -5.97 -1.46 9.28
N ASP A 223 -5.78 -0.19 8.91
CA ASP A 223 -5.49 0.89 9.88
C ASP A 223 -6.63 1.14 10.89
N ARG A 224 -7.83 0.63 10.61
CA ARG A 224 -8.95 0.65 11.56
C ARG A 224 -8.85 -0.42 12.65
N GLN A 225 -8.18 -1.54 12.35
CA GLN A 225 -7.99 -2.62 13.30
C GLN A 225 -6.69 -2.44 14.09
N LEU A 226 -5.60 -2.12 13.39
CA LEU A 226 -4.31 -1.80 13.99
C LEU A 226 -3.81 -0.51 13.36
N SER A 227 -3.72 0.57 14.14
CA SER A 227 -3.20 1.85 13.68
C SER A 227 -1.76 1.71 13.17
N PHE A 228 -1.30 2.67 12.37
CA PHE A 228 0.07 2.65 11.85
C PHE A 228 1.13 2.62 12.96
N GLU A 229 0.94 3.38 14.04
CA GLU A 229 1.84 3.35 15.20
C GLU A 229 1.78 2.00 15.95
N ALA A 230 0.59 1.41 16.09
CA ALA A 230 0.47 0.06 16.67
C ALA A 230 1.22 -1.00 15.84
N LYS A 231 1.18 -0.90 14.52
CA LYS A 231 1.97 -1.76 13.62
C LYS A 231 3.46 -1.55 13.81
N LYS A 232 3.93 -0.31 13.95
CA LYS A 232 5.34 0.00 14.21
C LYS A 232 5.82 -0.57 15.54
N ASP A 233 5.01 -0.52 16.58
CA ASP A 233 5.35 -1.13 17.87
C ASP A 233 5.41 -2.65 17.77
N ILE A 234 4.49 -3.29 17.04
CA ILE A 234 4.56 -4.74 16.74
C ILE A 234 5.86 -5.07 16.01
N ILE A 235 6.24 -4.28 14.99
CA ILE A 235 7.50 -4.46 14.26
C ILE A 235 8.69 -4.34 15.22
N ALA A 236 8.70 -3.32 16.08
CA ALA A 236 9.74 -3.16 17.08
C ALA A 236 9.83 -4.38 18.00
N TYR A 237 8.70 -4.86 18.53
CA TYR A 237 8.66 -6.07 19.36
C TYR A 237 9.20 -7.30 18.63
N VAL A 238 8.72 -7.59 17.42
CA VAL A 238 9.16 -8.76 16.64
C VAL A 238 10.67 -8.69 16.38
N LYS A 239 11.19 -7.52 15.98
CA LYS A 239 12.61 -7.34 15.73
C LYS A 239 13.42 -7.51 17.01
N THR A 240 13.01 -6.90 18.12
CA THR A 240 13.67 -7.06 19.42
C THR A 240 13.72 -8.53 19.86
N VAL A 241 12.60 -9.25 19.85
CA VAL A 241 12.57 -10.66 20.28
C VAL A 241 13.36 -11.59 19.35
N SER A 242 13.47 -11.23 18.06
CA SER A 242 14.28 -11.99 17.10
C SER A 242 15.78 -11.70 17.19
N GLU A 243 16.18 -10.48 17.58
CA GLU A 243 17.57 -10.02 17.58
C GLU A 243 18.23 -10.15 18.95
N GLU A 244 17.46 -10.08 20.05
CA GLU A 244 18.00 -10.22 21.39
C GLU A 244 18.48 -11.64 21.67
N ARG A 245 19.64 -11.73 22.33
CA ARG A 245 20.17 -13.02 22.81
C ARG A 245 19.26 -13.55 23.91
N GLN A 246 18.97 -14.84 23.82
CA GLN A 246 18.15 -15.56 24.80
C GLN A 246 18.78 -15.45 26.20
N PRO A 247 18.13 -14.80 27.17
CA PRO A 247 18.65 -14.73 28.53
C PRO A 247 18.57 -16.13 29.17
N GLY A 248 19.67 -16.58 29.79
CA GLY A 248 19.69 -17.81 30.56
C GLY A 248 20.15 -19.08 29.82
N GLY A 249 20.67 -18.98 28.59
CA GLY A 249 21.34 -20.09 27.92
C GLY A 249 20.83 -20.34 26.50
N TYR A 250 20.83 -21.60 26.07
CA TYR A 250 20.44 -21.98 24.72
C TYR A 250 18.91 -22.03 24.60
N GLY A 251 18.33 -21.28 23.66
CA GLY A 251 16.87 -21.11 23.54
C GLY A 251 16.08 -22.31 22.98
N LEU A 252 16.74 -23.41 22.58
CA LEU A 252 16.10 -24.64 22.08
C LEU A 252 15.00 -24.40 21.02
N GLY A 253 15.22 -23.43 20.13
CA GLY A 253 14.28 -23.06 19.06
C GLY A 253 13.15 -22.10 19.48
N GLY A 254 13.02 -21.75 20.77
CA GLY A 254 12.08 -20.72 21.23
C GLY A 254 10.60 -21.13 21.23
N PHE A 255 10.30 -22.43 21.10
CA PHE A 255 8.93 -22.98 21.12
C PHE A 255 8.42 -23.35 22.52
N GLY A 256 9.30 -23.33 23.54
CA GLY A 256 8.97 -23.63 24.94
C GLY A 256 9.11 -25.12 25.29
N PRO A 257 8.11 -25.73 25.96
CA PRO A 257 8.30 -26.95 26.75
C PRO A 257 8.58 -28.22 25.93
N ALA A 258 8.19 -28.26 24.65
CA ALA A 258 8.40 -29.46 23.83
C ALA A 258 9.90 -29.72 23.52
N PRO A 259 10.65 -28.79 22.91
CA PRO A 259 12.09 -28.97 22.72
C PRO A 259 12.87 -28.98 24.04
N GLU A 260 12.43 -28.23 25.06
CA GLU A 260 13.00 -28.28 26.41
C GLU A 260 12.87 -29.67 27.05
N GLY A 261 11.69 -30.30 26.96
CA GLY A 261 11.46 -31.65 27.44
C GLY A 261 12.31 -32.68 26.70
N MET A 262 12.43 -32.55 25.37
CA MET A 262 13.30 -33.42 24.58
C MET A 262 14.77 -33.29 24.99
N ALA A 263 15.26 -32.07 25.21
CA ALA A 263 16.61 -31.82 25.70
C ALA A 263 16.80 -32.41 27.12
N MET A 264 15.81 -32.26 28.00
CA MET A 264 15.85 -32.84 29.34
C MET A 264 16.00 -34.37 29.29
N TRP A 265 15.25 -35.06 28.42
CA TRP A 265 15.36 -36.51 28.28
C TRP A 265 16.65 -36.96 27.60
N ILE A 266 17.01 -36.38 26.45
CA ILE A 266 18.17 -36.84 25.67
C ILE A 266 19.49 -36.42 26.32
N ILE A 267 19.56 -35.22 26.89
CA ILE A 267 20.80 -34.70 27.47
C ILE A 267 20.81 -34.94 28.97
N GLY A 268 19.77 -34.47 29.67
CA GLY A 268 19.70 -34.56 31.13
C GLY A 268 19.62 -36.00 31.63
N MET A 269 18.61 -36.76 31.19
CA MET A 269 18.39 -38.12 31.67
C MET A 269 19.51 -39.07 31.25
N VAL A 270 20.04 -38.95 30.02
CA VAL A 270 21.19 -39.76 29.59
C VAL A 270 22.43 -39.46 30.44
N ALA A 271 22.71 -38.19 30.76
CA ALA A 271 23.83 -37.84 31.63
C ALA A 271 23.67 -38.40 33.05
N VAL A 272 22.45 -38.32 33.62
CA VAL A 272 22.14 -38.88 34.94
C VAL A 272 22.27 -40.39 34.95
N ILE A 273 21.68 -41.09 33.98
CA ILE A 273 21.77 -42.56 33.87
C ILE A 273 23.23 -42.99 33.67
N GLY A 274 23.97 -42.33 32.79
CA GLY A 274 25.39 -42.63 32.55
C GLY A 274 26.23 -42.47 33.81
N THR A 275 25.98 -41.41 34.60
CA THR A 275 26.67 -41.19 35.88
C THR A 275 26.29 -42.25 36.91
N ALA A 276 25.01 -42.61 37.01
CA ALA A 276 24.53 -43.65 37.91
C ALA A 276 25.15 -45.03 37.60
N LEU A 277 25.20 -45.41 36.32
CA LEU A 277 25.85 -46.66 35.88
C LEU A 277 27.36 -46.65 36.16
N TRP A 278 28.03 -45.50 35.98
CA TRP A 278 29.46 -45.36 36.27
C TRP A 278 29.77 -45.49 37.77
N ILE A 279 28.94 -44.89 38.63
CA ILE A 279 29.07 -45.02 40.09
C ILE A 279 28.79 -46.48 40.49
N GLY A 280 27.71 -47.07 39.98
CA GLY A 280 27.34 -48.45 40.30
C GLY A 280 28.33 -49.50 39.80
N ALA A 281 29.08 -49.23 38.73
CA ALA A 281 30.14 -50.12 38.25
C ALA A 281 31.44 -50.04 39.07
N ARG A 282 31.58 -49.03 39.94
CA ARG A 282 32.75 -48.81 40.81
C ARG A 282 32.51 -49.14 42.28
N SER A 283 31.27 -49.47 42.66
CA SER A 283 30.88 -49.97 43.98
C SER A 283 30.83 -51.49 44.01
#